data_AF-A0A0J8RG17-F1
#
_entry.id   AF-A0A0J8RG17-F1
#
_cell.length_a   1.000
_cell.length_b   1.000
_cell.length_c   1.000
_cell.angle_alpha   90.00
_cell.angle_beta   90.00
_cell.angle_gamma   90.00
#
_symmetry.space_group_name_H-M   'P 1'
#
loop_
_entity.id
_entity.type
_entity.pdbx_description
1 polymer ?
#
loop_
_entity_poly.entity_id
_entity_poly.type
_entity_poly.pdbx_seq_one_letter_code
_entity_poly.pdbx_strand_id
1 'polypeptide(L)'
;MLFSPTSLFLAGLAAVQTGSVLAQGHTDLHEEGRCAIRGNCGKKSFFGGELPCPDNGLAREPEEKVRDKLVSLCGDKWKHGPVCCEDEQIDALSKNLNLAQGIIASCPACKENFFNIFCTFTCSPDQSLFINVTQTEEVRGKLLVTELDNLWSEKYQSGFYDSCKDVKNGASGGKAMDFIGGGAKNYVHFLKFLGDKKLLGSPFQINFITEPRNPMHDGMRALPEIPKACNDSDGAFRCSCVDCPAVCPQLPALATETYCHVGYLPCFSFAVIVIYSVGLVLLVSGILARIAFRKHRERKIERVRLLQDASPSDEEDEGDIIENAGSLTRPTRNYRVNATLDKVFSRLGRFCARFPALTIVTSFLIVGLMSLGWLRFSVEKDPVRLWVSPTSEAAREKQYFDSNFGPFYRAEQAFLVNDGPGSVLSYETLSWWFDVENRVRRMISLNNGLSLEDVCFNPTGNACVVQSVTGYFGGSFANVDPNNWQKQLKHCTESPGSRDCLPDFQQPLSPNMILGGYDDTGDVLDAKALIVTWVVNNHEQGTKEEANAIDWEDSIKRVEQVYKY
;
A
#
# COMPACT_ATOMS: atom_id res chain seq x y z
N MET A 1 -13.43 -41.11 -48.55
CA MET A 1 -13.03 -42.17 -49.51
C MET A 1 -12.10 -41.55 -50.52
N LEU A 2 -10.81 -41.87 -50.44
CA LEU A 2 -9.81 -41.84 -51.51
C LEU A 2 -8.57 -42.54 -50.92
N PHE A 3 -8.35 -43.79 -51.35
CA PHE A 3 -7.12 -44.56 -51.17
C PHE A 3 -6.06 -43.95 -52.10
N SER A 4 -4.74 -43.92 -51.80
CA SER A 4 -3.81 -45.07 -51.74
C SER A 4 -2.36 -44.54 -51.48
N PRO A 5 -1.26 -45.34 -51.45
CA PRO A 5 -0.52 -45.70 -50.23
C PRO A 5 1.03 -45.50 -50.36
N THR A 6 1.82 -46.23 -49.55
CA THR A 6 3.30 -46.45 -49.59
C THR A 6 4.13 -45.42 -48.80
N SER A 7 5.09 -45.74 -47.92
CA SER A 7 5.77 -46.99 -47.54
C SER A 7 6.36 -46.89 -46.13
N LEU A 8 6.41 -48.03 -45.45
CA LEU A 8 7.25 -48.33 -44.28
C LEU A 8 8.74 -48.05 -44.56
N PHE A 9 9.43 -47.45 -43.60
CA PHE A 9 10.80 -47.84 -43.22
C PHE A 9 10.96 -47.71 -41.70
N LEU A 10 11.09 -48.87 -41.05
CA LEU A 10 11.60 -49.04 -39.69
C LEU A 10 13.12 -48.92 -39.72
N ALA A 11 13.71 -48.12 -38.83
CA ALA A 11 15.07 -48.34 -38.35
C ALA A 11 15.23 -47.71 -36.95
N GLY A 12 15.66 -48.55 -36.00
CA GLY A 12 15.63 -48.33 -34.57
C GLY A 12 16.29 -47.05 -34.06
N LEU A 13 15.55 -46.33 -33.22
CA LEU A 13 16.14 -45.55 -32.13
C LEU A 13 16.24 -46.49 -30.94
N ALA A 14 17.45 -46.99 -30.70
CA ALA A 14 17.79 -47.68 -29.47
C ALA A 14 17.48 -46.76 -28.30
N ALA A 15 16.46 -47.12 -27.52
CA ALA A 15 16.27 -46.56 -26.19
C ALA A 15 17.49 -46.98 -25.37
N VAL A 16 18.42 -46.06 -25.15
CA VAL A 16 19.43 -46.21 -24.11
C VAL A 16 18.67 -46.12 -22.78
N GLN A 17 18.28 -47.28 -22.26
CA GLN A 17 17.90 -47.43 -20.87
C GLN A 17 19.14 -47.09 -20.04
N THR A 18 19.20 -45.85 -19.55
CA THR A 18 20.06 -45.52 -18.41
C THR A 18 19.38 -46.15 -17.21
N GLY A 19 19.89 -47.30 -16.78
CA GLY A 19 19.41 -47.96 -15.57
C GLY A 19 19.74 -47.09 -14.36
N SER A 20 18.72 -46.57 -13.70
CA SER A 20 18.83 -46.07 -12.32
C SER A 20 19.16 -47.27 -11.43
N VAL A 21 20.42 -47.39 -11.00
CA VAL A 21 20.82 -48.41 -10.02
C VAL A 21 20.41 -47.90 -8.64
N LEU A 22 19.54 -48.64 -7.95
CA LEU A 22 19.24 -48.39 -6.53
C LEU A 22 20.54 -48.55 -5.73
N ALA A 23 21.02 -47.48 -5.11
CA ALA A 23 22.31 -47.41 -4.44
C ALA A 23 22.28 -48.05 -3.04
N GLN A 24 21.78 -49.27 -2.91
CA GLN A 24 21.73 -50.01 -1.63
C GLN A 24 23.11 -50.50 -1.13
N GLY A 25 24.20 -49.77 -1.39
CA GLY A 25 25.56 -50.24 -1.08
C GLY A 25 26.67 -49.19 -1.04
N HIS A 26 26.37 -47.89 -1.05
CA HIS A 26 27.39 -46.83 -1.12
C HIS A 26 27.56 -46.03 0.18
N THR A 27 26.61 -46.10 1.11
CA THR A 27 26.67 -45.47 2.45
C THR A 27 26.28 -46.45 3.55
N ASP A 28 26.85 -47.66 3.56
CA ASP A 28 26.43 -48.74 4.47
C ASP A 28 26.85 -48.55 5.94
N LEU A 29 27.96 -47.86 6.17
CA LEU A 29 28.47 -47.54 7.50
C LEU A 29 28.00 -46.16 7.95
N HIS A 30 27.36 -46.10 9.12
CA HIS A 30 26.89 -44.88 9.76
C HIS A 30 27.53 -44.72 11.15
N GLU A 31 28.66 -44.04 11.23
CA GLU A 31 29.43 -43.84 12.46
C GLU A 31 30.06 -42.44 12.53
N GLU A 32 30.45 -42.01 13.73
CA GLU A 32 31.13 -40.72 13.94
C GLU A 32 32.47 -40.68 13.19
N GLY A 33 32.79 -39.51 12.61
CA GLY A 33 34.00 -39.28 11.83
C GLY A 33 33.98 -39.86 10.42
N ARG A 34 32.82 -40.27 9.90
CA ARG A 34 32.68 -40.86 8.56
C ARG A 34 31.77 -40.03 7.66
N CYS A 35 32.16 -39.91 6.40
CA CYS A 35 31.48 -39.13 5.38
C CYS A 35 30.41 -39.93 4.65
N ALA A 36 29.51 -39.24 3.95
CA ALA A 36 28.57 -39.87 3.01
C ALA A 36 28.83 -39.42 1.57
N ILE A 37 29.35 -38.20 1.40
CA ILE A 37 29.70 -37.59 0.13
C ILE A 37 31.02 -36.83 0.25
N ARG A 38 31.84 -36.84 -0.81
CA ARG A 38 33.09 -36.06 -0.87
C ARG A 38 33.49 -35.78 -2.31
N GLY A 39 33.93 -34.56 -2.58
CA GLY A 39 34.39 -34.13 -3.91
C GLY A 39 33.24 -33.99 -4.93
N ASN A 40 33.56 -33.42 -6.11
CA ASN A 40 32.61 -33.21 -7.21
C ASN A 40 32.87 -34.20 -8.35
N CYS A 41 31.85 -34.98 -8.71
CA CYS A 41 31.95 -36.01 -9.77
C CYS A 41 31.48 -35.52 -11.15
N GLY A 42 31.09 -34.26 -11.27
CA GLY A 42 30.77 -33.60 -12.54
C GLY A 42 29.29 -33.22 -12.65
N LYS A 43 28.85 -32.94 -13.88
CA LYS A 43 27.49 -32.44 -14.17
C LYS A 43 26.69 -33.47 -14.94
N LYS A 44 25.41 -33.65 -14.58
CA LYS A 44 24.49 -34.53 -15.33
C LYS A 44 24.05 -33.93 -16.68
N SER A 45 24.02 -32.60 -16.79
CA SER A 45 23.67 -31.86 -18.02
C SER A 45 24.57 -30.64 -18.17
N PHE A 46 24.72 -30.13 -19.41
CA PHE A 46 25.55 -28.96 -19.71
C PHE A 46 25.16 -27.72 -18.88
N PHE A 47 23.87 -27.57 -18.58
CA PHE A 47 23.31 -26.49 -17.76
C PHE A 47 23.13 -26.85 -16.27
N GLY A 48 23.50 -28.07 -15.86
CA GLY A 48 23.36 -28.53 -14.47
C GLY A 48 24.52 -28.09 -13.57
N GLY A 49 24.24 -27.97 -12.26
CA GLY A 49 25.28 -27.81 -11.24
C GLY A 49 26.18 -29.05 -11.11
N GLU A 50 27.31 -28.88 -10.43
CA GLU A 50 28.20 -30.00 -10.09
C GLU A 50 27.57 -30.86 -8.99
N LEU A 51 27.64 -32.18 -9.16
CA LEU A 51 27.06 -33.17 -8.25
C LEU A 51 28.17 -33.83 -7.43
N PRO A 52 27.90 -34.13 -6.14
CA PRO A 52 28.87 -34.77 -5.29
C PRO A 52 29.09 -36.24 -5.65
N CYS A 53 30.26 -36.77 -5.29
CA CYS A 53 30.56 -38.20 -5.36
C CYS A 53 30.11 -38.91 -4.06
N PRO A 54 29.62 -40.16 -4.13
CA PRO A 54 29.43 -40.97 -2.93
C PRO A 54 30.80 -41.32 -2.32
N ASP A 55 30.97 -41.10 -1.02
CA ASP A 55 32.17 -41.46 -0.28
C ASP A 55 31.79 -41.87 1.14
N ASN A 56 32.03 -43.13 1.49
CA ASN A 56 31.84 -43.63 2.85
C ASN A 56 33.18 -43.78 3.60
N GLY A 57 34.12 -42.85 3.37
CA GLY A 57 35.44 -42.83 3.98
C GLY A 57 35.49 -42.02 5.29
N LEU A 58 36.57 -42.17 6.05
CA LEU A 58 36.80 -41.34 7.25
C LEU A 58 37.07 -39.88 6.87
N ALA A 59 36.57 -38.95 7.68
CA ALA A 59 36.82 -37.52 7.57
C ALA A 59 38.33 -37.21 7.67
N ARG A 60 38.79 -36.18 6.96
CA ARG A 60 40.21 -35.85 6.84
C ARG A 60 40.49 -34.44 7.29
N GLU A 61 41.70 -34.21 7.79
CA GLU A 61 42.18 -32.87 8.07
C GLU A 61 42.43 -32.13 6.73
N PRO A 62 41.74 -31.01 6.47
CA PRO A 62 41.94 -30.21 5.27
C PRO A 62 43.25 -29.42 5.33
N GLU A 63 43.75 -29.00 4.17
CA GLU A 63 44.87 -28.05 4.10
C GLU A 63 44.50 -26.70 4.74
N GLU A 64 45.49 -25.97 5.26
CA GLU A 64 45.29 -24.70 5.97
C GLU A 64 44.50 -23.68 5.14
N LYS A 65 44.79 -23.57 3.83
CA LYS A 65 44.07 -22.69 2.91
C LYS A 65 42.59 -23.06 2.74
N VAL A 66 42.30 -24.36 2.71
CA VAL A 66 40.94 -24.90 2.57
C VAL A 66 40.16 -24.65 3.86
N ARG A 67 40.84 -24.81 5.01
CA ARG A 67 40.29 -24.49 6.32
C ARG A 67 39.95 -23.00 6.46
N ASP A 68 40.83 -22.10 6.04
CA ASP A 68 40.58 -20.66 6.08
C ASP A 68 39.35 -20.27 5.25
N LYS A 69 39.20 -20.84 4.04
CA LYS A 69 38.00 -20.65 3.23
C LYS A 69 36.74 -21.13 3.96
N LEU A 70 36.78 -22.34 4.54
CA LEU A 70 35.65 -22.91 5.27
C LEU A 70 35.24 -22.05 6.47
N VAL A 71 36.19 -21.60 7.28
CA VAL A 71 35.93 -20.74 8.45
C VAL A 71 35.38 -19.39 8.00
N SER A 72 35.90 -18.82 6.92
CA SER A 72 35.40 -17.54 6.40
C SER A 72 33.94 -17.60 5.92
N LEU A 73 33.50 -18.76 5.42
CA LEU A 73 32.16 -18.97 4.88
C LEU A 73 31.17 -19.44 5.95
N CYS A 74 31.57 -20.42 6.76
CA CYS A 74 30.70 -21.17 7.65
C CYS A 74 30.91 -20.85 9.15
N GLY A 75 31.83 -19.93 9.47
CA GLY A 75 32.07 -19.43 10.82
C GLY A 75 33.06 -20.24 11.66
N ASP A 76 33.30 -19.76 12.88
CA ASP A 76 34.34 -20.26 13.79
C ASP A 76 34.14 -21.72 14.25
N LYS A 77 32.94 -22.28 14.10
CA LYS A 77 32.62 -23.69 14.40
C LYS A 77 33.56 -24.67 13.66
N TRP A 78 34.11 -24.27 12.52
CA TRP A 78 34.93 -25.10 11.64
C TRP A 78 36.44 -24.90 11.79
N LYS A 79 36.86 -24.16 12.82
CA LYS A 79 38.28 -23.81 13.03
C LYS A 79 39.19 -25.00 13.30
N HIS A 80 38.66 -26.08 13.86
CA HIS A 80 39.42 -27.28 14.21
C HIS A 80 38.65 -28.55 13.83
N GLY A 81 39.37 -29.66 13.65
CA GLY A 81 38.80 -30.99 13.42
C GLY A 81 38.66 -31.37 11.94
N PRO A 82 38.46 -32.67 11.66
CA PRO A 82 38.41 -33.18 10.30
C PRO A 82 37.12 -32.74 9.58
N VAL A 83 37.12 -32.79 8.25
CA VAL A 83 35.98 -32.42 7.40
C VAL A 83 35.77 -33.43 6.27
N CYS A 84 34.55 -33.40 5.70
CA CYS A 84 34.17 -34.26 4.58
C CYS A 84 34.17 -33.57 3.20
N CYS A 85 34.57 -32.29 3.13
CA CYS A 85 34.57 -31.52 1.89
C CYS A 85 35.97 -31.22 1.35
N GLU A 86 36.04 -30.95 0.04
CA GLU A 86 37.24 -30.52 -0.67
C GLU A 86 37.15 -29.04 -1.12
N ASP A 87 38.27 -28.46 -1.55
CA ASP A 87 38.36 -27.03 -1.93
C ASP A 87 37.31 -26.63 -2.99
N GLU A 88 37.12 -27.46 -4.01
CA GLU A 88 36.18 -27.22 -5.10
C GLU A 88 34.71 -27.19 -4.61
N GLN A 89 34.38 -28.00 -3.60
CA GLN A 89 33.04 -28.02 -3.00
C GLN A 89 32.78 -26.75 -2.19
N ILE A 90 33.78 -26.23 -1.48
CA ILE A 90 33.66 -24.98 -0.73
C ILE A 90 33.49 -23.79 -1.68
N ASP A 91 34.23 -23.76 -2.78
CA ASP A 91 34.09 -22.71 -3.80
C ASP A 91 32.71 -22.74 -4.48
N ALA A 92 32.18 -23.93 -4.77
CA ALA A 92 30.82 -24.10 -5.30
C ALA A 92 29.75 -23.68 -4.27
N LEU A 93 29.92 -24.09 -3.01
CA LEU A 93 29.04 -23.73 -1.91
C LEU A 93 29.01 -22.21 -1.70
N SER A 94 30.18 -21.56 -1.68
CA SER A 94 30.30 -20.10 -1.53
C SER A 94 29.52 -19.35 -2.61
N LYS A 95 29.65 -19.75 -3.88
CA LYS A 95 28.89 -19.13 -4.99
C LYS A 95 27.38 -19.24 -4.79
N ASN A 96 26.89 -20.41 -4.39
CA ASN A 96 25.46 -20.64 -4.18
C ASN A 96 24.93 -19.88 -2.95
N LEU A 97 25.67 -19.89 -1.84
CA LEU A 97 25.28 -19.18 -0.62
C LEU A 97 25.29 -17.66 -0.80
N ASN A 98 26.24 -17.10 -1.58
CA ASN A 98 26.29 -15.68 -1.88
C ASN A 98 25.08 -15.19 -2.70
N LEU A 99 24.55 -16.03 -3.60
CA LEU A 99 23.30 -15.73 -4.32
C LEU A 99 22.11 -15.63 -3.36
N ALA A 100 21.99 -16.57 -2.41
CA ALA A 100 20.94 -16.55 -1.41
C ALA A 100 21.12 -15.39 -0.41
N GLN A 101 22.36 -15.05 -0.05
CA GLN A 101 22.67 -13.98 0.89
C GLN A 101 22.09 -12.64 0.44
N GLY A 102 22.10 -12.33 -0.86
CA GLY A 102 21.49 -11.10 -1.38
C GLY A 102 20.00 -10.95 -1.05
N ILE A 103 19.31 -12.06 -0.75
CA ILE A 103 17.88 -12.11 -0.47
C ILE A 103 17.60 -12.12 1.04
N ILE A 104 18.42 -12.85 1.82
CA ILE A 104 18.16 -13.10 3.26
C ILE A 104 19.03 -12.28 4.22
N ALA A 105 19.93 -11.43 3.71
CA ALA A 105 20.88 -10.68 4.55
C ALA A 105 20.23 -9.71 5.55
N SER A 106 18.96 -9.33 5.36
CA SER A 106 18.21 -8.46 6.27
C SER A 106 18.03 -9.07 7.67
N CYS A 107 17.98 -10.40 7.79
CA CYS A 107 17.81 -11.11 9.06
C CYS A 107 19.01 -12.05 9.33
N PRO A 108 19.92 -11.69 10.26
CA PRO A 108 21.09 -12.50 10.59
C PRO A 108 20.78 -13.92 11.05
N ALA A 109 19.72 -14.14 11.85
CA ALA A 109 19.30 -15.49 12.26
C ALA A 109 18.91 -16.38 11.07
N CYS A 110 18.13 -15.86 10.13
CA CYS A 110 17.75 -16.59 8.92
C CYS A 110 18.99 -16.95 8.09
N LYS A 111 19.89 -15.98 7.89
CA LYS A 111 21.17 -16.20 7.20
C LYS A 111 22.00 -17.29 7.87
N GLU A 112 22.17 -17.23 9.19
CA GLU A 112 22.95 -18.21 9.94
C GLU A 112 22.38 -19.62 9.80
N ASN A 113 21.06 -19.78 9.99
CA ASN A 113 20.41 -21.08 9.85
C ASN A 113 20.53 -21.64 8.42
N PHE A 114 20.41 -20.77 7.41
CA PHE A 114 20.58 -21.12 6.00
C PHE A 114 22.01 -21.53 5.67
N PHE A 115 23.02 -20.82 6.19
CA PHE A 115 24.41 -21.17 5.98
C PHE A 115 24.75 -22.46 6.73
N ASN A 116 24.33 -22.59 7.99
CA ASN A 116 24.63 -23.74 8.83
C ASN A 116 24.07 -25.05 8.27
N ILE A 117 22.86 -25.07 7.69
CA ILE A 117 22.30 -26.31 7.11
C ILE A 117 23.15 -26.80 5.93
N PHE A 118 23.57 -25.91 5.02
CA PHE A 118 24.37 -26.29 3.86
C PHE A 118 25.85 -26.52 4.19
N CYS A 119 26.43 -25.74 5.08
CA CYS A 119 27.79 -25.97 5.59
C CYS A 119 27.90 -27.32 6.31
N THR A 120 26.94 -27.63 7.18
CA THR A 120 26.90 -28.92 7.90
C THR A 120 26.64 -30.07 6.92
N PHE A 121 25.69 -29.90 6.00
CA PHE A 121 25.45 -30.87 4.93
C PHE A 121 26.70 -31.17 4.10
N THR A 122 27.46 -30.15 3.69
CA THR A 122 28.59 -30.32 2.77
C THR A 122 29.89 -30.73 3.47
N CYS A 123 30.17 -30.26 4.68
CA CYS A 123 31.50 -30.37 5.29
C CYS A 123 31.57 -31.12 6.62
N SER A 124 30.44 -31.45 7.27
CA SER A 124 30.45 -32.09 8.60
C SER A 124 31.31 -33.35 8.65
N PRO A 125 32.16 -33.56 9.67
CA PRO A 125 32.91 -34.81 9.83
C PRO A 125 32.02 -36.03 10.04
N ASP A 126 30.79 -35.83 10.52
CA ASP A 126 29.86 -36.89 10.90
C ASP A 126 28.71 -37.05 9.89
N GLN A 127 28.93 -36.71 8.62
CA GLN A 127 27.89 -36.75 7.57
C GLN A 127 27.15 -38.08 7.51
N SER A 128 27.83 -39.22 7.70
CA SER A 128 27.21 -40.54 7.59
C SER A 128 26.08 -40.77 8.61
N LEU A 129 26.04 -40.02 9.71
CA LEU A 129 24.97 -40.12 10.71
C LEU A 129 23.65 -39.50 10.27
N PHE A 130 23.66 -38.56 9.33
CA PHE A 130 22.48 -37.79 8.95
C PHE A 130 22.29 -37.63 7.44
N ILE A 131 23.19 -38.15 6.61
CA ILE A 131 23.05 -38.21 5.15
C ILE A 131 23.08 -39.66 4.70
N ASN A 132 22.09 -40.04 3.90
CA ASN A 132 22.01 -41.37 3.28
C ASN A 132 21.85 -41.24 1.77
N VAL A 133 22.75 -41.84 0.99
CA VAL A 133 22.69 -41.78 -0.47
C VAL A 133 21.72 -42.84 -0.99
N THR A 134 20.64 -42.41 -1.64
CA THR A 134 19.57 -43.33 -2.08
C THR A 134 19.67 -43.69 -3.54
N GLN A 135 20.14 -42.76 -4.40
CA GLN A 135 20.37 -43.01 -5.82
C GLN A 135 21.67 -42.41 -6.32
N THR A 136 22.34 -43.18 -7.17
CA THR A 136 23.55 -42.78 -7.88
C THR A 136 23.42 -43.10 -9.36
N GLU A 137 24.03 -42.27 -10.21
CA GLU A 137 24.14 -42.52 -11.65
C GLU A 137 25.60 -42.46 -12.08
N GLU A 138 25.99 -43.34 -12.99
CA GLU A 138 27.35 -43.33 -13.55
C GLU A 138 27.39 -42.47 -14.82
N VAL A 139 28.22 -41.41 -14.81
CA VAL A 139 28.46 -40.56 -15.98
C VAL A 139 29.96 -40.41 -16.17
N ARG A 140 30.45 -40.78 -17.36
CA ARG A 140 31.87 -40.70 -17.75
C ARG A 140 32.81 -41.44 -16.78
N GLY A 141 32.39 -42.60 -16.26
CA GLY A 141 33.18 -43.44 -15.36
C GLY A 141 33.30 -42.91 -13.92
N LYS A 142 32.53 -41.88 -13.55
CA LYS A 142 32.37 -41.41 -12.17
C LYS A 142 30.93 -41.64 -11.72
N LEU A 143 30.75 -42.04 -10.45
CA LEU A 143 29.43 -42.17 -9.81
C LEU A 143 29.00 -40.82 -9.23
N LEU A 144 27.84 -40.32 -9.63
CA LEU A 144 27.27 -39.06 -9.18
C LEU A 144 26.06 -39.35 -8.31
N VAL A 145 25.95 -38.67 -7.17
CA VAL A 145 24.76 -38.75 -6.32
C VAL A 145 23.63 -37.94 -6.95
N THR A 146 22.50 -38.58 -7.23
CA THR A 146 21.32 -37.95 -7.87
C THR A 146 20.16 -37.76 -6.90
N GLU A 147 20.08 -38.59 -5.87
CA GLU A 147 19.12 -38.47 -4.78
C GLU A 147 19.75 -38.91 -3.45
N LEU A 148 19.45 -38.17 -2.39
CA LEU A 148 19.82 -38.53 -1.03
C LEU A 148 18.77 -38.09 -0.01
N ASP A 149 18.81 -38.71 1.16
CA ASP A 149 18.03 -38.33 2.33
C ASP A 149 18.93 -37.58 3.32
N ASN A 150 18.42 -36.49 3.91
CA ASN A 150 19.12 -35.62 4.86
C ASN A 150 18.29 -35.45 6.13
N LEU A 151 18.80 -35.91 7.27
CA LEU A 151 18.08 -36.05 8.52
C LEU A 151 18.30 -34.84 9.45
N TRP A 152 17.26 -34.07 9.68
CA TRP A 152 17.27 -32.92 10.59
C TRP A 152 16.13 -33.00 11.59
N SER A 153 16.37 -32.57 12.83
CA SER A 153 15.31 -32.56 13.84
C SER A 153 14.16 -31.63 13.43
N GLU A 154 12.93 -31.99 13.77
CA GLU A 154 11.76 -31.14 13.49
C GLU A 154 11.92 -29.74 14.09
N LYS A 155 12.54 -29.65 15.28
CA LYS A 155 12.84 -28.38 15.95
C LYS A 155 13.75 -27.48 15.13
N TYR A 156 14.78 -28.04 14.49
CA TYR A 156 15.65 -27.28 13.60
C TYR A 156 14.91 -26.83 12.34
N GLN A 157 14.19 -27.75 11.69
CA GLN A 157 13.45 -27.47 10.45
C GLN A 157 12.39 -26.38 10.63
N SER A 158 11.58 -26.49 11.69
CA SER A 158 10.55 -25.51 12.04
C SER A 158 11.15 -24.15 12.43
N GLY A 159 12.16 -24.13 13.31
CA GLY A 159 12.80 -22.89 13.73
C GLY A 159 13.55 -22.18 12.59
N PHE A 160 14.14 -22.92 11.65
CA PHE A 160 14.72 -22.35 10.44
C PHE A 160 13.67 -21.64 9.59
N TYR A 161 12.53 -22.29 9.32
CA TYR A 161 11.42 -21.66 8.62
C TYR A 161 10.91 -20.41 9.36
N ASP A 162 10.67 -20.51 10.67
CA ASP A 162 10.17 -19.40 11.48
C ASP A 162 11.13 -18.21 11.53
N SER A 163 12.45 -18.45 11.45
CA SER A 163 13.44 -17.38 11.36
C SER A 163 13.40 -16.62 10.03
N CYS A 164 12.85 -17.21 8.96
CA CYS A 164 12.90 -16.69 7.59
C CYS A 164 11.54 -16.27 7.01
N LYS A 165 10.41 -16.72 7.57
CA LYS A 165 9.07 -16.58 6.96
C LYS A 165 8.59 -15.14 6.76
N ASP A 166 9.03 -14.21 7.62
CA ASP A 166 8.60 -12.81 7.60
C ASP A 166 9.70 -11.86 7.10
N VAL A 167 10.86 -12.41 6.73
CA VAL A 167 12.01 -11.64 6.24
C VAL A 167 11.65 -11.01 4.90
N LYS A 168 11.87 -9.70 4.79
CA LYS A 168 11.65 -8.96 3.54
C LYS A 168 12.92 -8.93 2.72
N ASN A 169 12.77 -9.11 1.42
CA ASN A 169 13.83 -8.87 0.46
C ASN A 169 14.00 -7.36 0.26
N GLY A 170 15.15 -6.81 0.64
CA GLY A 170 15.43 -5.38 0.54
C GLY A 170 15.39 -4.82 -0.90
N ALA A 171 15.61 -5.66 -1.91
CA ALA A 171 15.64 -5.22 -3.31
C ALA A 171 14.24 -5.14 -3.95
N SER A 172 13.35 -6.08 -3.63
CA SER A 172 12.02 -6.17 -4.26
C SER A 172 10.87 -5.71 -3.34
N GLY A 173 11.10 -5.58 -2.04
CA GLY A 173 10.08 -5.31 -1.02
C GLY A 173 9.14 -6.49 -0.72
N GLY A 174 9.23 -7.58 -1.49
CA GLY A 174 8.48 -8.83 -1.26
C GLY A 174 9.10 -9.71 -0.17
N LYS A 175 8.48 -10.86 0.14
CA LYS A 175 9.02 -11.79 1.14
C LYS A 175 10.21 -12.56 0.57
N ALA A 176 11.26 -12.73 1.37
CA ALA A 176 12.40 -13.57 1.00
C ALA A 176 11.96 -15.02 0.70
N MET A 177 10.98 -15.53 1.47
CA MET A 177 10.42 -16.87 1.33
C MET A 177 9.81 -17.15 -0.06
N ASP A 178 9.37 -16.12 -0.79
CA ASP A 178 8.84 -16.29 -2.15
C ASP A 178 9.96 -16.70 -3.12
N PHE A 179 11.18 -16.22 -2.89
CA PHE A 179 12.35 -16.53 -3.71
C PHE A 179 13.05 -17.81 -3.26
N ILE A 180 13.31 -17.96 -1.95
CA ILE A 180 14.09 -19.10 -1.44
C ILE A 180 13.24 -20.33 -1.09
N GLY A 181 11.92 -20.17 -0.95
CA GLY A 181 10.99 -21.22 -0.55
C GLY A 181 9.79 -21.39 -1.47
N GLY A 182 9.73 -20.65 -2.59
CA GLY A 182 8.61 -20.69 -3.52
C GLY A 182 7.26 -20.34 -2.90
N GLY A 183 7.25 -19.45 -1.89
CA GLY A 183 6.03 -19.03 -1.20
C GLY A 183 5.52 -20.04 -0.17
N ALA A 184 6.41 -20.90 0.34
CA ALA A 184 6.07 -21.91 1.34
C ALA A 184 5.42 -21.29 2.59
N LYS A 185 4.28 -21.86 3.01
CA LYS A 185 3.54 -21.47 4.23
C LYS A 185 3.87 -22.32 5.45
N ASN A 186 4.70 -23.35 5.29
CA ASN A 186 5.15 -24.23 6.35
C ASN A 186 6.56 -24.73 6.07
N TYR A 187 7.22 -25.27 7.11
CA TYR A 187 8.61 -25.73 7.03
C TYR A 187 8.79 -26.91 6.06
N VAL A 188 7.78 -27.78 5.95
CA VAL A 188 7.83 -28.98 5.07
C VAL A 188 7.93 -28.56 3.61
N HIS A 189 7.06 -27.64 3.16
CA HIS A 189 7.10 -27.12 1.79
C HIS A 189 8.36 -26.30 1.54
N PHE A 190 8.84 -25.56 2.53
CA PHE A 190 10.07 -24.77 2.42
C PHE A 190 11.29 -25.66 2.18
N LEU A 191 11.50 -26.66 3.02
CA LEU A 191 12.63 -27.59 2.88
C LEU A 191 12.50 -28.47 1.64
N LYS A 192 11.27 -28.90 1.31
CA LYS A 192 11.00 -29.58 0.04
C LYS A 192 11.41 -28.70 -1.14
N PHE A 193 11.08 -27.42 -1.14
CA PHE A 193 11.48 -26.50 -2.20
C PHE A 193 13.00 -26.37 -2.31
N LEU A 194 13.69 -26.28 -1.16
CA LEU A 194 15.15 -26.21 -1.11
C LEU A 194 15.84 -27.49 -1.62
N GLY A 195 15.20 -28.65 -1.45
CA GLY A 195 15.74 -29.94 -1.86
C GLY A 195 15.27 -30.46 -3.21
N ASP A 196 14.17 -29.91 -3.76
CA ASP A 196 13.61 -30.33 -5.04
C ASP A 196 14.56 -29.98 -6.19
N LYS A 197 14.89 -30.98 -7.00
CA LYS A 197 15.75 -30.81 -8.18
C LYS A 197 15.11 -29.88 -9.21
N LYS A 198 15.68 -28.69 -9.41
CA LYS A 198 15.18 -27.67 -10.37
C LYS A 198 16.34 -26.94 -11.05
N LEU A 199 16.05 -26.29 -12.19
CA LEU A 199 17.05 -25.52 -12.93
C LEU A 199 17.55 -24.29 -12.15
N LEU A 200 16.67 -23.67 -11.37
CA LEU A 200 16.95 -22.60 -10.42
C LEU A 200 16.59 -23.12 -9.03
N GLY A 201 17.57 -23.67 -8.31
CA GLY A 201 17.36 -24.36 -7.03
C GLY A 201 18.41 -25.44 -6.77
N SER A 202 18.01 -26.57 -6.17
CA SER A 202 18.93 -27.68 -5.91
C SER A 202 19.36 -28.40 -7.19
N PRO A 203 20.66 -28.68 -7.39
CA PRO A 203 21.16 -29.39 -8.57
C PRO A 203 20.75 -30.88 -8.62
N PHE A 204 20.40 -31.46 -7.47
CA PHE A 204 19.92 -32.85 -7.31
C PHE A 204 18.86 -32.93 -6.22
N GLN A 205 18.22 -34.10 -6.09
CA GLN A 205 17.14 -34.26 -5.14
C GLN A 205 17.70 -34.48 -3.72
N ILE A 206 17.33 -33.61 -2.78
CA ILE A 206 17.64 -33.73 -1.36
C ILE A 206 16.32 -33.88 -0.61
N ASN A 207 16.11 -35.02 0.04
CA ASN A 207 14.92 -35.25 0.84
C ASN A 207 15.21 -34.92 2.30
N PHE A 208 14.71 -33.78 2.78
CA PHE A 208 14.76 -33.43 4.20
C PHE A 208 13.72 -34.25 4.98
N ILE A 209 14.20 -35.12 5.87
CA ILE A 209 13.36 -36.01 6.69
C ILE A 209 13.76 -35.91 8.16
N THR A 210 12.86 -36.30 9.06
CA THR A 210 13.09 -36.27 10.51
C THR A 210 13.54 -37.62 11.06
N GLU A 211 13.17 -38.70 10.38
CA GLU A 211 13.45 -40.08 10.77
C GLU A 211 13.95 -40.88 9.56
N PRO A 212 14.84 -41.87 9.76
CA PRO A 212 15.33 -42.71 8.67
C PRO A 212 14.20 -43.58 8.10
N ARG A 213 14.16 -43.73 6.76
CA ARG A 213 13.12 -44.49 6.06
C ARG A 213 13.12 -45.99 6.36
N ASN A 214 14.26 -46.54 6.76
CA ASN A 214 14.41 -47.95 7.11
C ASN A 214 14.99 -48.09 8.52
N PRO A 215 14.42 -48.96 9.38
CA PRO A 215 14.93 -49.23 10.73
C PRO A 215 16.25 -50.03 10.75
N MET A 216 16.80 -50.40 9.58
CA MET A 216 18.03 -51.20 9.43
C MET A 216 19.32 -50.37 9.42
N HIS A 217 19.26 -49.04 9.48
CA HIS A 217 20.43 -48.18 9.52
C HIS A 217 20.83 -47.89 10.97
N ASP A 218 21.46 -48.88 11.61
CA ASP A 218 22.07 -48.72 12.94
C ASP A 218 23.02 -47.51 12.91
N GLY A 219 22.72 -46.48 13.73
CA GLY A 219 23.59 -45.31 13.93
C GLY A 219 23.09 -44.00 13.32
N MET A 220 22.18 -44.01 12.32
CA MET A 220 21.64 -42.77 11.78
C MET A 220 20.74 -42.05 12.77
N ARG A 221 20.93 -40.74 12.90
CA ARG A 221 20.15 -39.87 13.79
C ARG A 221 20.00 -38.48 13.22
N ALA A 222 18.83 -37.88 13.46
CA ALA A 222 18.62 -36.47 13.15
C ALA A 222 19.57 -35.59 13.97
N LEU A 223 20.13 -34.56 13.33
CA LEU A 223 21.00 -33.62 14.00
C LEU A 223 20.21 -32.82 15.08
N PRO A 224 20.65 -32.85 16.36
CA PRO A 224 19.97 -32.18 17.46
C PRO A 224 20.35 -30.69 17.58
N GLU A 225 20.72 -30.05 16.46
CA GLU A 225 21.12 -28.64 16.46
C GLU A 225 19.93 -27.72 16.77
N ILE A 226 20.22 -26.60 17.42
CA ILE A 226 19.22 -25.59 17.79
C ILE A 226 19.34 -24.43 16.80
N PRO A 227 18.27 -24.10 16.06
CA PRO A 227 18.29 -22.99 15.13
C PRO A 227 18.29 -21.67 15.90
N LYS A 228 18.88 -20.63 15.31
CA LYS A 228 18.80 -19.25 15.80
C LYS A 228 17.40 -18.70 15.55
N ALA A 229 16.77 -18.17 16.60
CA ALA A 229 15.46 -17.54 16.47
C ALA A 229 15.60 -16.11 15.94
N CYS A 230 14.59 -15.57 15.26
CA CYS A 230 14.68 -14.18 14.78
C CYS A 230 14.69 -13.15 15.92
N ASN A 231 14.13 -13.52 17.09
CA ASN A 231 14.18 -12.78 18.35
C ASN A 231 15.24 -13.34 19.32
N ASP A 232 16.36 -13.86 18.80
CA ASP A 232 17.45 -14.39 19.63
C ASP A 232 17.90 -13.39 20.71
N SER A 233 18.29 -13.93 21.86
CA SER A 233 18.88 -13.16 22.96
C SER A 233 20.23 -12.54 22.58
N ASP A 234 20.95 -13.16 21.66
CA ASP A 234 22.22 -12.65 21.15
C ASP A 234 21.97 -11.53 20.12
N GLY A 235 22.50 -10.35 20.41
CA GLY A 235 22.39 -9.18 19.54
C GLY A 235 23.00 -9.37 18.15
N ALA A 236 23.94 -10.32 17.98
CA ALA A 236 24.53 -10.62 16.68
C ALA A 236 23.54 -11.32 15.72
N PHE A 237 22.58 -12.08 16.26
CA PHE A 237 21.62 -12.86 15.47
C PHE A 237 20.21 -12.25 15.46
N ARG A 238 19.95 -11.23 16.30
CA ARG A 238 18.65 -10.57 16.40
C ARG A 238 18.28 -9.81 15.13
N CYS A 239 17.10 -10.10 14.58
CA CYS A 239 16.62 -9.45 13.36
C CYS A 239 15.87 -8.13 13.63
N SER A 240 15.64 -7.35 12.57
CA SER A 240 14.85 -6.13 12.66
C SER A 240 13.37 -6.44 12.92
N CYS A 241 12.64 -5.51 13.54
CA CYS A 241 11.18 -5.65 13.75
C CYS A 241 10.41 -5.77 12.42
N VAL A 242 10.91 -5.17 11.34
CA VAL A 242 10.29 -5.24 10.00
C VAL A 242 10.36 -6.66 9.41
N ASP A 243 11.41 -7.42 9.77
CA ASP A 243 11.68 -8.78 9.30
C ASP A 243 11.25 -9.87 10.31
N CYS A 244 11.00 -9.48 11.57
CA CYS A 244 10.60 -10.37 12.65
C CYS A 244 9.63 -9.64 13.60
N PRO A 245 8.30 -9.83 13.42
CA PRO A 245 7.29 -9.20 14.27
C PRO A 245 7.43 -9.50 15.77
N ALA A 246 8.04 -10.64 16.11
CA ALA A 246 8.28 -11.05 17.50
C ALA A 246 9.28 -10.15 18.25
N VAL A 247 10.09 -9.34 17.54
CA VAL A 247 11.02 -8.36 18.13
C VAL A 247 10.33 -7.02 18.38
N CYS A 248 9.19 -6.75 17.74
CA CYS A 248 8.55 -5.44 17.79
C CYS A 248 8.00 -5.12 19.19
N PRO A 249 8.16 -3.86 19.66
CA PRO A 249 7.48 -3.43 20.87
C PRO A 249 5.96 -3.42 20.63
N GLN A 250 5.19 -3.95 21.57
CA GLN A 250 3.74 -3.82 21.55
C GLN A 250 3.37 -2.39 21.90
N LEU A 251 2.88 -1.64 20.92
CA LEU A 251 2.40 -0.28 21.13
C LEU A 251 1.01 -0.30 21.76
N PRO A 252 0.70 0.62 22.71
CA PRO A 252 -0.64 0.75 23.25
C PRO A 252 -1.62 1.18 22.15
N ALA A 253 -2.87 0.74 22.24
CA ALA A 253 -3.91 1.16 21.31
C ALA A 253 -4.07 2.70 21.34
N LEU A 254 -4.16 3.31 20.16
CA LEU A 254 -4.38 4.76 20.04
C LEU A 254 -5.69 5.12 20.73
N ALA A 255 -5.65 6.13 21.60
CA ALA A 255 -6.86 6.70 22.16
C ALA A 255 -7.68 7.32 21.03
N THR A 256 -8.92 6.88 20.86
CA THR A 256 -9.85 7.42 19.87
C THR A 256 -10.08 8.92 20.09
N GLU A 257 -10.19 9.68 18.99
CA GLU A 257 -10.54 11.11 18.91
C GLU A 257 -11.43 11.57 20.07
N THR A 258 -10.89 12.45 20.93
CA THR A 258 -11.63 13.00 22.06
C THR A 258 -12.55 14.10 21.59
N TYR A 259 -13.85 13.81 21.47
CA TYR A 259 -14.85 14.85 21.24
C TYR A 259 -14.84 15.89 22.37
N CYS A 260 -15.12 17.15 22.04
CA CYS A 260 -15.19 18.23 23.03
C CYS A 260 -16.29 17.94 24.07
N HIS A 261 -15.89 17.80 25.33
CA HIS A 261 -16.78 17.65 26.48
C HIS A 261 -16.54 18.74 27.52
N VAL A 262 -17.62 19.22 28.13
CA VAL A 262 -17.57 20.04 29.35
C VAL A 262 -18.12 19.17 30.48
N GLY A 263 -17.22 18.56 31.26
CA GLY A 263 -17.60 17.54 32.25
C GLY A 263 -18.17 16.29 31.56
N TYR A 264 -19.39 15.90 31.91
CA TYR A 264 -20.09 14.74 31.33
C TYR A 264 -20.91 15.06 30.08
N LEU A 265 -21.00 16.33 29.67
CA LEU A 265 -21.84 16.75 28.56
C LEU A 265 -21.00 17.09 27.33
N PRO A 266 -21.44 16.68 26.12
CA PRO A 266 -20.86 17.19 24.88
C PRO A 266 -20.94 18.72 24.83
N CYS A 267 -19.89 19.39 24.33
CA CYS A 267 -19.82 20.86 24.27
C CYS A 267 -21.03 21.48 23.56
N PHE A 268 -21.55 20.83 22.51
CA PHE A 268 -22.75 21.28 21.80
C PHE A 268 -23.98 21.27 22.72
N SER A 269 -24.23 20.17 23.43
CA SER A 269 -25.34 20.05 24.37
C SER A 269 -25.24 21.06 25.50
N PHE A 270 -24.03 21.27 26.04
CA PHE A 270 -23.79 22.29 27.06
C PHE A 270 -24.12 23.70 26.55
N ALA A 271 -23.64 24.08 25.36
CA ALA A 271 -23.92 25.37 24.76
C ALA A 271 -25.43 25.60 24.56
N VAL A 272 -26.17 24.59 24.08
CA VAL A 272 -27.62 24.66 23.93
C VAL A 272 -28.31 24.89 25.27
N ILE A 273 -27.94 24.15 26.32
CA ILE A 273 -28.53 24.31 27.66
C ILE A 273 -28.28 25.73 28.20
N VAL A 274 -27.08 26.28 28.03
CA VAL A 274 -26.75 27.65 28.46
C VAL A 274 -27.57 28.69 27.70
N ILE A 275 -27.66 28.59 26.38
CA ILE A 275 -28.44 29.54 25.56
C ILE A 275 -29.92 29.51 25.94
N TYR A 276 -30.51 28.32 26.08
CA TYR A 276 -31.92 28.18 26.44
C TYR A 276 -32.22 28.63 27.87
N SER A 277 -31.36 28.31 28.83
CA SER A 277 -31.54 28.74 30.22
C SER A 277 -31.46 30.27 30.36
N VAL A 278 -30.48 30.91 29.73
CA VAL A 278 -30.37 32.37 29.69
C VAL A 278 -31.59 32.99 29.00
N GLY A 279 -32.01 32.44 27.86
CA GLY A 279 -33.21 32.91 27.14
C GLY A 279 -34.48 32.80 27.98
N LEU A 280 -34.67 31.69 28.70
CA LEU A 280 -35.82 31.47 29.58
C LEU A 280 -35.81 32.42 30.78
N VAL A 281 -34.65 32.65 31.41
CA VAL A 281 -34.50 33.63 32.50
C VAL A 281 -34.81 35.05 32.02
N LEU A 282 -34.35 35.45 30.83
CA LEU A 282 -34.66 36.76 30.25
C LEU A 282 -36.16 36.90 29.93
N LEU A 283 -36.80 35.84 29.43
CA LEU A 283 -38.23 35.85 29.14
C LEU A 283 -39.07 35.96 30.42
N VAL A 284 -38.77 35.13 31.42
CA VAL A 284 -39.47 35.14 32.71
C VAL A 284 -39.26 36.48 33.42
N SER A 285 -38.02 36.97 33.51
CA SER A 285 -37.73 38.27 34.12
C SER A 285 -38.41 39.42 33.36
N GLY A 286 -38.47 39.37 32.02
CA GLY A 286 -39.20 40.33 31.20
C GLY A 286 -40.72 40.32 31.45
N ILE A 287 -41.32 39.15 31.61
CA ILE A 287 -42.75 39.01 31.95
C ILE A 287 -43.01 39.52 33.37
N LEU A 288 -42.20 39.10 34.35
CA LEU A 288 -42.33 39.55 35.74
C LEU A 288 -42.13 41.06 35.85
N ALA A 289 -41.14 41.63 35.15
CA ALA A 289 -40.95 43.07 35.07
C ALA A 289 -42.16 43.76 34.45
N ARG A 290 -42.72 43.26 33.33
CA ARG A 290 -43.94 43.82 32.74
C ARG A 290 -45.14 43.80 33.67
N ILE A 291 -45.36 42.68 34.38
CA ILE A 291 -46.45 42.56 35.36
C ILE A 291 -46.22 43.53 36.52
N ALA A 292 -45.00 43.61 37.05
CA ALA A 292 -44.64 44.56 38.11
C ALA A 292 -44.81 46.02 37.65
N PHE A 293 -44.39 46.36 36.43
CA PHE A 293 -44.59 47.69 35.85
C PHE A 293 -46.07 48.03 35.64
N ARG A 294 -46.89 47.08 35.18
CA ARG A 294 -48.35 47.28 35.07
C ARG A 294 -48.99 47.51 36.43
N LYS A 295 -48.71 46.64 37.40
CA LYS A 295 -49.24 46.76 38.77
C LYS A 295 -48.76 48.03 39.48
N HIS A 296 -47.50 48.44 39.27
CA HIS A 296 -46.99 49.69 39.81
C HIS A 296 -47.63 50.92 39.14
N ARG A 297 -47.89 50.85 37.83
CA ARG A 297 -48.59 51.91 37.10
C ARG A 297 -50.06 52.01 37.52
N GLU A 298 -50.75 50.90 37.70
CA GLU A 298 -52.11 50.84 38.26
C GLU A 298 -52.15 51.43 39.67
N ARG A 299 -51.28 50.99 40.58
CA ARG A 299 -51.16 51.57 41.92
C ARG A 299 -50.83 53.06 41.91
N LYS A 300 -50.01 53.53 40.97
CA LYS A 300 -49.71 54.96 40.82
C LYS A 300 -50.92 55.74 40.31
N ILE A 301 -51.70 55.18 39.38
CA ILE A 301 -52.94 55.77 38.89
C ILE A 301 -54.00 55.80 39.99
N GLU A 302 -54.19 54.71 40.74
CA GLU A 302 -55.10 54.65 41.90
C GLU A 302 -54.70 55.65 42.99
N ARG A 303 -53.40 55.76 43.31
CA ARG A 303 -52.91 56.73 44.30
C ARG A 303 -53.10 58.18 43.84
N VAL A 304 -53.08 58.44 42.53
CA VAL A 304 -53.39 59.77 41.96
C VAL A 304 -54.90 60.03 41.92
N ARG A 305 -55.73 59.01 41.64
CA ARG A 305 -57.20 59.11 41.73
C ARG A 305 -57.68 59.38 43.16
N LEU A 306 -57.10 58.71 44.16
CA LEU A 306 -57.42 58.95 45.58
C LEU A 306 -56.97 60.33 46.11
N LEU A 307 -56.12 61.05 45.38
CA LEU A 307 -55.75 62.44 45.70
C LEU A 307 -56.66 63.47 45.00
N GLN A 308 -57.49 63.05 44.04
CA GLN A 308 -58.43 63.91 43.31
C GLN A 308 -59.90 63.68 43.66
N ASP A 309 -60.22 62.75 44.56
CA ASP A 309 -61.60 62.44 44.92
C ASP A 309 -62.05 63.17 46.18
N ALA A 310 -62.13 64.50 46.07
CA ALA A 310 -62.78 65.37 47.05
C ALA A 310 -63.66 66.41 46.34
N SER A 311 -64.63 65.93 45.56
CA SER A 311 -65.86 66.68 45.26
C SER A 311 -66.87 65.76 44.55
N PRO A 312 -67.95 65.33 45.22
CA PRO A 312 -69.11 64.78 44.54
C PRO A 312 -69.94 65.96 44.00
N SER A 313 -70.23 65.97 42.71
CA SER A 313 -71.31 66.79 42.15
C SER A 313 -72.14 65.89 41.26
N ASP A 314 -73.27 65.46 41.81
CA ASP A 314 -74.45 65.03 41.05
C ASP A 314 -74.87 66.17 40.12
N GLU A 315 -75.05 65.88 38.84
CA GLU A 315 -76.13 66.47 38.04
C GLU A 315 -76.31 65.68 36.74
N GLU A 316 -77.57 65.66 36.34
CA GLU A 316 -78.23 64.75 35.41
C GLU A 316 -78.00 65.14 33.93
N ASP A 317 -78.12 64.12 33.09
CA ASP A 317 -78.71 64.08 31.74
C ASP A 317 -78.31 65.03 30.58
N GLU A 318 -78.37 64.41 29.40
CA GLU A 318 -78.46 64.95 28.03
C GLU A 318 -77.27 65.68 27.37
N GLY A 319 -76.97 65.26 26.13
CA GLY A 319 -76.26 66.09 25.16
C GLY A 319 -75.41 65.35 24.14
N ASP A 320 -76.06 64.70 23.17
CA ASP A 320 -75.46 64.16 21.96
C ASP A 320 -74.71 65.26 21.16
N ILE A 321 -73.41 65.07 20.87
CA ILE A 321 -72.73 65.77 19.77
C ILE A 321 -71.89 64.73 19.01
N ILE A 322 -72.45 64.31 17.89
CA ILE A 322 -71.74 63.67 16.79
C ILE A 322 -70.79 64.68 16.17
N GLU A 323 -69.47 64.49 16.30
CA GLU A 323 -68.48 65.08 15.39
C GLU A 323 -67.57 63.99 14.77
N ASN A 324 -67.91 63.69 13.52
CA ASN A 324 -67.06 63.34 12.38
C ASN A 324 -65.88 62.36 12.58
N ALA A 325 -66.07 61.18 11.97
CA ALA A 325 -65.03 60.31 11.46
C ALA A 325 -64.02 61.09 10.59
N GLY A 326 -62.72 61.00 10.89
CA GLY A 326 -61.68 61.47 9.96
C GLY A 326 -60.30 61.79 10.53
N SER A 327 -60.12 61.91 11.85
CA SER A 327 -58.78 62.11 12.42
C SER A 327 -58.47 61.07 13.48
N LEU A 328 -57.87 59.96 13.05
CA LEU A 328 -57.06 59.11 13.92
C LEU A 328 -55.77 59.88 14.30
N THR A 329 -55.90 60.97 15.06
CA THR A 329 -54.78 61.48 15.86
C THR A 329 -54.56 60.50 17.01
N ARG A 330 -53.97 59.34 16.70
CA ARG A 330 -53.24 58.55 17.69
C ARG A 330 -52.13 59.47 18.20
N PRO A 331 -52.09 59.83 19.50
CA PRO A 331 -50.90 60.45 20.04
C PRO A 331 -49.84 59.35 20.11
N THR A 332 -49.09 59.14 19.03
CA THR A 332 -47.89 58.33 19.08
C THR A 332 -46.95 59.06 20.02
N ARG A 333 -46.70 58.48 21.18
CA ARG A 333 -45.62 58.88 22.07
C ARG A 333 -44.34 58.87 21.24
N ASN A 334 -43.93 60.03 20.73
CA ASN A 334 -42.80 60.16 19.83
C ASN A 334 -41.53 59.74 20.57
N TYR A 335 -41.09 58.52 20.29
CA TYR A 335 -39.83 58.00 20.79
C TYR A 335 -38.73 58.95 20.30
N ARG A 336 -37.90 59.49 21.20
CA ARG A 336 -36.98 60.61 20.87
C ARG A 336 -36.04 60.27 19.71
N VAL A 337 -35.66 58.99 19.60
CA VAL A 337 -34.85 58.48 18.48
C VAL A 337 -35.63 58.59 17.17
N ASN A 338 -36.88 58.13 17.13
CA ASN A 338 -37.72 58.22 15.92
C ASN A 338 -37.95 59.67 15.51
N ALA A 339 -38.22 60.57 16.46
CA ALA A 339 -38.37 61.99 16.16
C ALA A 339 -37.06 62.64 15.65
N THR A 340 -35.90 62.14 16.08
CA THR A 340 -34.60 62.63 15.62
C THR A 340 -34.28 62.10 14.22
N LEU A 341 -34.51 60.81 13.98
CA LEU A 341 -34.39 60.19 12.65
C LEU A 341 -35.34 60.84 11.65
N ASP A 342 -36.59 61.10 12.04
CA ASP A 342 -37.58 61.77 11.21
C ASP A 342 -37.12 63.18 10.80
N LYS A 343 -36.53 63.95 11.73
CA LYS A 343 -35.93 65.25 11.41
C LYS A 343 -34.73 65.14 10.45
N VAL A 344 -33.90 64.12 10.59
CA VAL A 344 -32.73 63.90 9.72
C VAL A 344 -33.15 63.45 8.33
N PHE A 345 -34.00 62.44 8.23
CA PHE A 345 -34.50 61.92 6.96
C PHE A 345 -35.38 62.92 6.23
N SER A 346 -36.23 63.69 6.94
CA SER A 346 -37.01 64.77 6.31
C SER A 346 -36.11 65.89 5.78
N ARG A 347 -35.00 66.20 6.46
CA ARG A 347 -34.00 67.16 5.98
C ARG A 347 -33.26 66.64 4.74
N LEU A 348 -32.87 65.37 4.74
CA LEU A 348 -32.24 64.71 3.59
C LEU A 348 -33.19 64.63 2.39
N GLY A 349 -34.42 64.16 2.60
CA GLY A 349 -35.45 64.08 1.57
C GLY A 349 -35.79 65.45 0.99
N ARG A 350 -35.88 66.49 1.83
CA ARG A 350 -36.06 67.87 1.36
C ARG A 350 -34.88 68.37 0.53
N PHE A 351 -33.65 67.98 0.85
CA PHE A 351 -32.46 68.31 0.05
C PHE A 351 -32.52 67.61 -1.33
N CYS A 352 -32.83 66.31 -1.37
CA CYS A 352 -32.98 65.57 -2.61
C CYS A 352 -34.13 66.09 -3.50
N ALA A 353 -35.27 66.43 -2.90
CA ALA A 353 -36.42 66.96 -3.64
C ALA A 353 -36.18 68.39 -4.17
N ARG A 354 -35.37 69.20 -3.47
CA ARG A 354 -35.05 70.58 -3.90
C ARG A 354 -34.00 70.61 -5.02
N PHE A 355 -33.10 69.64 -5.06
CA PHE A 355 -32.03 69.55 -6.07
C PHE A 355 -31.93 68.16 -6.72
N PRO A 356 -33.00 67.68 -7.40
CA PRO A 356 -33.06 66.29 -7.90
C PRO A 356 -31.97 65.99 -8.92
N ALA A 357 -31.70 66.90 -9.87
CA ALA A 357 -30.67 66.72 -10.89
C ALA A 357 -29.26 66.59 -10.28
N LEU A 358 -28.92 67.43 -9.30
CA LEU A 358 -27.64 67.36 -8.59
C LEU A 358 -27.49 66.02 -7.86
N THR A 359 -28.53 65.57 -7.14
CA THR A 359 -28.48 64.30 -6.41
C THR A 359 -28.38 63.09 -7.32
N ILE A 360 -29.08 63.09 -8.46
CA ILE A 360 -29.05 61.98 -9.42
C ILE A 360 -27.67 61.91 -10.09
N VAL A 361 -27.17 63.05 -10.59
CA VAL A 361 -25.86 63.11 -11.28
C VAL A 361 -24.72 62.74 -10.33
N THR A 362 -24.74 63.24 -9.09
CA THR A 362 -23.72 62.88 -8.10
C THR A 362 -23.79 61.39 -7.72
N SER A 363 -24.99 60.83 -7.58
CA SER A 363 -25.17 59.39 -7.33
C SER A 363 -24.62 58.55 -8.49
N PHE A 364 -24.94 58.89 -9.74
CA PHE A 364 -24.39 58.21 -10.92
C PHE A 364 -22.88 58.36 -11.04
N LEU A 365 -22.33 59.53 -10.70
CA LEU A 365 -20.88 59.77 -10.70
C LEU A 365 -20.19 58.89 -9.65
N ILE A 366 -20.72 58.85 -8.42
CA ILE A 366 -20.18 58.02 -7.33
C ILE A 366 -20.26 56.53 -7.69
N VAL A 367 -21.42 56.06 -8.16
CA VAL A 367 -21.59 54.65 -8.57
C VAL A 367 -20.65 54.34 -9.74
N GLY A 368 -20.59 55.20 -10.76
CA GLY A 368 -19.68 55.02 -11.89
C GLY A 368 -18.21 54.94 -11.47
N LEU A 369 -17.77 55.83 -10.57
CA LEU A 369 -16.40 55.84 -10.04
C LEU A 369 -16.09 54.59 -9.20
N MET A 370 -17.04 54.10 -8.41
CA MET A 370 -16.91 52.84 -7.66
C MET A 370 -16.93 51.62 -8.60
N SER A 371 -17.71 51.65 -9.68
CA SER A 371 -17.78 50.59 -10.68
C SER A 371 -16.50 50.46 -11.51
N LEU A 372 -15.64 51.49 -11.59
CA LEU A 372 -14.33 51.38 -12.24
C LEU A 372 -13.43 50.30 -11.61
N GLY A 373 -13.67 49.93 -10.34
CA GLY A 373 -12.97 48.82 -9.68
C GLY A 373 -13.15 47.47 -10.38
N TRP A 374 -14.22 47.28 -11.16
CA TRP A 374 -14.49 46.03 -11.89
C TRP A 374 -13.47 45.76 -13.00
N LEU A 375 -12.78 46.78 -13.51
CA LEU A 375 -11.72 46.62 -14.51
C LEU A 375 -10.50 45.83 -14.00
N ARG A 376 -10.35 45.73 -12.68
CA ARG A 376 -9.26 45.01 -11.99
C ARG A 376 -9.75 43.76 -11.26
N PHE A 377 -10.99 43.35 -11.49
CA PHE A 377 -11.56 42.20 -10.80
C PHE A 377 -10.91 40.89 -11.30
N SER A 378 -10.25 40.18 -10.40
CA SER A 378 -9.68 38.85 -10.64
C SER A 378 -10.40 37.81 -9.78
N VAL A 379 -10.81 36.70 -10.39
CA VAL A 379 -11.45 35.58 -9.68
C VAL A 379 -10.37 34.60 -9.22
N GLU A 380 -10.36 34.30 -7.92
CA GLU A 380 -9.55 33.23 -7.37
C GLU A 380 -10.17 31.88 -7.75
N LYS A 381 -9.39 31.02 -8.41
CA LYS A 381 -9.85 29.72 -8.93
C LYS A 381 -9.24 28.54 -8.17
N ASP A 382 -8.22 28.78 -7.35
CA ASP A 382 -7.60 27.72 -6.56
C ASP A 382 -8.50 27.32 -5.36
N PRO A 383 -9.04 26.09 -5.32
CA PRO A 383 -9.82 25.64 -4.19
C PRO A 383 -9.01 25.63 -2.89
N VAL A 384 -7.71 25.32 -2.91
CA VAL A 384 -6.92 25.24 -1.67
C VAL A 384 -6.83 26.61 -1.02
N ARG A 385 -6.53 27.65 -1.79
CA ARG A 385 -6.48 29.04 -1.31
C ARG A 385 -7.84 29.60 -0.90
N LEU A 386 -8.94 29.09 -1.46
CA LEU A 386 -10.30 29.46 -1.05
C LEU A 386 -10.67 28.90 0.34
N TRP A 387 -10.18 27.71 0.68
CA TRP A 387 -10.56 27.01 1.92
C TRP A 387 -9.52 27.09 3.04
N VAL A 388 -8.25 27.37 2.71
CA VAL A 388 -7.14 27.35 3.66
C VAL A 388 -6.52 28.73 3.77
N SER A 389 -6.34 29.21 5.01
CA SER A 389 -5.67 30.50 5.22
C SER A 389 -4.17 30.39 4.89
N PRO A 390 -3.59 31.41 4.22
CA PRO A 390 -2.18 31.38 3.81
C PRO A 390 -1.21 31.40 5.00
N THR A 391 -1.68 31.77 6.19
CA THR A 391 -0.89 31.82 7.42
C THR A 391 -1.02 30.57 8.29
N SER A 392 -1.85 29.61 7.89
CA SER A 392 -1.97 28.33 8.59
C SER A 392 -0.67 27.51 8.51
N GLU A 393 -0.46 26.65 9.50
CA GLU A 393 0.70 25.74 9.54
C GLU A 393 0.72 24.81 8.32
N ALA A 394 -0.43 24.21 7.99
CA ALA A 394 -0.59 23.36 6.80
C ALA A 394 -0.21 24.07 5.48
N ALA A 395 -0.56 25.35 5.33
CA ALA A 395 -0.17 26.12 4.14
C ALA A 395 1.34 26.35 4.07
N ARG A 396 2.00 26.60 5.21
CA ARG A 396 3.46 26.78 5.29
C ARG A 396 4.21 25.48 5.01
N GLU A 397 3.73 24.36 5.55
CA GLU A 397 4.29 23.03 5.28
C GLU A 397 4.14 22.65 3.81
N LYS A 398 2.96 22.90 3.21
CA LYS A 398 2.74 22.71 1.78
C LYS A 398 3.70 23.56 0.95
N GLN A 399 3.86 24.83 1.28
CA GLN A 399 4.80 25.71 0.55
C GLN A 399 6.24 25.21 0.65
N TYR A 400 6.65 24.73 1.83
CA TYR A 400 7.96 24.10 2.00
C TYR A 400 8.10 22.86 1.13
N PHE A 401 7.10 21.96 1.13
CA PHE A 401 7.10 20.76 0.29
C PHE A 401 7.21 21.10 -1.20
N ASP A 402 6.33 21.98 -1.69
CA ASP A 402 6.27 22.36 -3.11
C ASP A 402 7.59 23.00 -3.58
N SER A 403 8.26 23.78 -2.71
CA SER A 403 9.54 24.41 -3.05
C SER A 403 10.74 23.46 -3.11
N ASN A 404 10.71 22.35 -2.37
CA ASN A 404 11.83 21.39 -2.31
C ASN A 404 11.63 20.18 -3.24
N PHE A 405 10.38 19.73 -3.39
CA PHE A 405 10.04 18.52 -4.13
C PHE A 405 9.23 18.78 -5.40
N GLY A 406 8.83 20.04 -5.63
CA GLY A 406 7.85 20.39 -6.64
C GLY A 406 6.41 20.17 -6.15
N PRO A 407 5.41 20.73 -6.84
CA PRO A 407 4.01 20.51 -6.50
C PRO A 407 3.65 19.03 -6.67
N PHE A 408 2.78 18.54 -5.79
CA PHE A 408 2.26 17.18 -5.88
C PHE A 408 1.59 16.93 -7.24
N TYR A 409 1.90 15.80 -7.86
CA TYR A 409 1.43 15.43 -9.21
C TYR A 409 -0.10 15.41 -9.32
N ARG A 410 -0.59 15.50 -10.55
CA ARG A 410 -2.00 15.37 -10.92
C ARG A 410 -2.30 13.90 -11.21
N ALA A 411 -3.30 13.35 -10.55
CA ALA A 411 -3.65 11.93 -10.66
C ALA A 411 -4.97 11.79 -11.41
N GLU A 412 -4.91 11.35 -12.66
CA GLU A 412 -6.09 11.06 -13.47
C GLU A 412 -6.44 9.59 -13.31
N GLN A 413 -7.55 9.30 -12.63
CA GLN A 413 -7.95 7.93 -12.29
C GLN A 413 -9.22 7.51 -13.01
N ALA A 414 -9.21 6.30 -13.57
CA ALA A 414 -10.39 5.64 -14.09
C ALA A 414 -10.59 4.28 -13.40
N PHE A 415 -11.86 3.99 -13.09
CA PHE A 415 -12.28 2.76 -12.43
C PHE A 415 -13.18 1.98 -13.40
N LEU A 416 -12.73 0.80 -13.81
CA LEU A 416 -13.54 -0.14 -14.57
C LEU A 416 -14.16 -1.14 -13.59
N VAL A 417 -15.48 -1.14 -13.50
CA VAL A 417 -16.24 -1.99 -12.58
C VAL A 417 -17.22 -2.84 -13.39
N ASN A 418 -17.45 -4.07 -12.96
CA ASN A 418 -18.51 -4.91 -13.52
C ASN A 418 -19.85 -4.55 -12.84
N ASP A 419 -20.89 -4.25 -13.62
CA ASP A 419 -22.24 -3.96 -13.10
C ASP A 419 -22.92 -5.20 -12.48
N GLY A 420 -22.48 -6.41 -12.86
CA GLY A 420 -22.99 -7.67 -12.33
C GLY A 420 -22.23 -8.19 -11.10
N PRO A 421 -22.75 -9.22 -10.39
CA PRO A 421 -22.11 -9.82 -9.21
C PRO A 421 -20.87 -10.70 -9.52
N GLY A 422 -20.12 -10.39 -10.59
CA GLY A 422 -18.95 -11.14 -11.03
C GLY A 422 -17.67 -10.31 -10.96
N SER A 423 -16.52 -10.97 -11.07
CA SER A 423 -15.23 -10.28 -11.18
C SER A 423 -15.15 -9.48 -12.48
N VAL A 424 -14.35 -8.41 -12.48
CA VAL A 424 -14.06 -7.63 -13.69
C VAL A 424 -12.97 -8.31 -14.54
N LEU A 425 -12.22 -9.23 -13.95
CA LEU A 425 -11.08 -9.89 -14.57
C LEU A 425 -11.52 -11.04 -15.49
N SER A 426 -11.54 -10.75 -16.78
CA SER A 426 -11.65 -11.77 -17.84
C SER A 426 -10.61 -11.51 -18.92
N TYR A 427 -10.26 -12.53 -19.70
CA TYR A 427 -9.31 -12.38 -20.81
C TYR A 427 -9.81 -11.35 -21.85
N GLU A 428 -11.12 -11.35 -22.12
CA GLU A 428 -11.76 -10.39 -23.03
C GLU A 428 -11.74 -8.97 -22.46
N THR A 429 -12.02 -8.81 -21.17
CA THR A 429 -11.95 -7.51 -20.49
C THR A 429 -10.54 -6.96 -20.50
N LEU A 430 -9.52 -7.81 -20.27
CA LEU A 430 -8.12 -7.42 -20.39
C LEU A 430 -7.81 -6.98 -21.82
N SER A 431 -8.18 -7.77 -22.84
CA SER A 431 -7.97 -7.38 -24.25
C SER A 431 -8.53 -6.00 -24.55
N TRP A 432 -9.79 -5.77 -24.18
CA TRP A 432 -10.45 -4.50 -24.39
C TRP A 432 -9.76 -3.35 -23.62
N TRP A 433 -9.36 -3.60 -22.38
CA TRP A 433 -8.70 -2.60 -21.55
C TRP A 433 -7.33 -2.18 -22.08
N PHE A 434 -6.51 -3.12 -22.54
CA PHE A 434 -5.22 -2.82 -23.18
C PHE A 434 -5.40 -1.94 -24.42
N ASP A 435 -6.49 -2.11 -25.18
CA ASP A 435 -6.80 -1.25 -26.32
C ASP A 435 -7.17 0.17 -25.88
N VAL A 436 -8.00 0.31 -24.84
CA VAL A 436 -8.38 1.61 -24.27
C VAL A 436 -7.15 2.37 -23.77
N GLU A 437 -6.31 1.71 -22.97
CA GLU A 437 -5.09 2.32 -22.42
C GLU A 437 -4.10 2.72 -23.52
N ASN A 438 -3.92 1.89 -24.56
CA ASN A 438 -3.08 2.22 -25.70
C ASN A 438 -3.62 3.42 -26.50
N ARG A 439 -4.94 3.59 -26.58
CA ARG A 439 -5.55 4.77 -27.21
C ARG A 439 -5.29 6.04 -26.39
N VAL A 440 -5.41 5.97 -25.07
CA VAL A 440 -5.06 7.09 -24.17
C VAL A 440 -3.57 7.41 -24.28
N ARG A 441 -2.69 6.41 -24.33
CA ARG A 441 -1.24 6.64 -24.49
C ARG A 441 -0.88 7.35 -25.80
N ARG A 442 -1.60 7.08 -26.89
CA ARG A 442 -1.35 7.66 -28.24
C ARG A 442 -2.17 8.90 -28.55
N MET A 443 -3.04 9.33 -27.63
CA MET A 443 -3.87 10.49 -27.87
C MET A 443 -3.03 11.76 -27.93
N ILE A 444 -3.51 12.73 -28.70
CA ILE A 444 -2.90 14.04 -28.86
C ILE A 444 -3.92 15.08 -28.40
N SER A 445 -3.47 16.06 -27.63
CA SER A 445 -4.32 17.13 -27.11
C SER A 445 -4.85 18.01 -28.24
N LEU A 446 -6.10 18.46 -28.10
CA LEU A 446 -6.81 19.16 -29.18
C LEU A 446 -6.23 20.54 -29.51
N ASN A 447 -5.81 21.30 -28.49
CA ASN A 447 -5.38 22.68 -28.70
C ASN A 447 -3.86 22.78 -28.92
N ASN A 448 -3.08 22.08 -28.11
CA ASN A 448 -1.62 22.22 -28.10
C ASN A 448 -0.86 21.08 -28.80
N GLY A 449 -1.56 20.03 -29.25
CA GLY A 449 -0.92 18.93 -29.97
C GLY A 449 0.03 18.08 -29.12
N LEU A 450 -0.23 17.98 -27.81
CA LEU A 450 0.65 17.31 -26.84
C LEU A 450 0.25 15.86 -26.62
N SER A 451 1.23 14.99 -26.49
CA SER A 451 1.05 13.59 -26.12
C SER A 451 1.14 13.39 -24.60
N LEU A 452 0.79 12.18 -24.13
CA LEU A 452 0.99 11.82 -22.72
C LEU A 452 2.48 11.95 -22.31
N GLU A 453 3.42 11.62 -23.20
CA GLU A 453 4.86 11.68 -22.91
C GLU A 453 5.37 13.11 -22.65
N ASP A 454 4.65 14.12 -23.14
CA ASP A 454 5.01 15.53 -22.95
C ASP A 454 4.59 16.08 -21.57
N VAL A 455 3.60 15.46 -20.92
CA VAL A 455 2.99 15.96 -19.67
C VAL A 455 3.13 15.01 -18.48
N CYS A 456 3.41 13.72 -18.72
CA CYS A 456 3.43 12.70 -17.68
C CYS A 456 4.57 12.87 -16.67
N PHE A 457 4.37 12.35 -15.47
CA PHE A 457 5.44 12.18 -14.50
C PHE A 457 6.39 11.05 -14.97
N ASN A 458 7.66 11.40 -15.17
CA ASN A 458 8.69 10.50 -15.69
C ASN A 458 9.96 10.57 -14.81
N PRO A 459 10.03 9.78 -13.73
CA PRO A 459 11.12 9.86 -12.76
C PRO A 459 12.45 9.28 -13.27
N THR A 460 12.42 8.34 -14.22
CA THR A 460 13.61 7.64 -14.74
C THR A 460 14.09 8.20 -16.09
N GLY A 461 13.30 9.06 -16.73
CA GLY A 461 13.53 9.56 -18.08
C GLY A 461 13.11 8.60 -19.19
N ASN A 462 12.79 7.33 -18.87
CA ASN A 462 12.55 6.29 -19.86
C ASN A 462 11.07 6.07 -20.18
N ALA A 463 10.17 6.27 -19.22
CA ALA A 463 8.75 5.95 -19.38
C ALA A 463 7.87 6.75 -18.42
N CYS A 464 6.66 7.08 -18.89
CA CYS A 464 5.60 7.67 -18.07
C CYS A 464 5.13 6.70 -16.98
N VAL A 465 4.84 7.24 -15.79
CA VAL A 465 4.20 6.46 -14.74
C VAL A 465 2.71 6.30 -15.04
N VAL A 466 2.34 5.09 -15.45
CA VAL A 466 0.96 4.63 -15.62
C VAL A 466 0.75 3.43 -14.71
N GLN A 467 -0.08 3.61 -13.69
CA GLN A 467 -0.36 2.57 -12.71
C GLN A 467 -1.60 1.80 -13.17
N SER A 468 -1.39 0.64 -13.77
CA SER A 468 -2.46 -0.21 -14.34
C SER A 468 -2.02 -1.68 -14.30
N VAL A 469 -2.99 -2.59 -14.36
CA VAL A 469 -2.73 -4.05 -14.47
C VAL A 469 -1.92 -4.40 -15.72
N THR A 470 -1.98 -3.58 -16.77
CA THR A 470 -1.20 -3.71 -18.01
C THR A 470 0.31 -3.66 -17.74
N GLY A 471 0.73 -2.96 -16.68
CA GLY A 471 2.13 -2.83 -16.28
C GLY A 471 2.79 -4.17 -15.98
N TYR A 472 2.06 -5.13 -15.41
CA TYR A 472 2.56 -6.49 -15.14
C TYR A 472 2.81 -7.33 -16.39
N PHE A 473 2.31 -6.88 -17.55
CA PHE A 473 2.50 -7.55 -18.84
C PHE A 473 3.30 -6.67 -19.80
N GLY A 474 4.04 -5.68 -19.31
CA GLY A 474 4.86 -4.78 -20.13
C GLY A 474 4.06 -3.92 -21.10
N GLY A 475 2.81 -3.57 -20.77
CA GLY A 475 1.97 -2.65 -21.55
C GLY A 475 1.47 -3.17 -22.90
N SER A 476 1.77 -4.42 -23.26
CA SER A 476 1.35 -5.03 -24.53
C SER A 476 0.50 -6.28 -24.29
N PHE A 477 -0.67 -6.32 -24.93
CA PHE A 477 -1.56 -7.49 -24.85
C PHE A 477 -0.93 -8.75 -25.46
N ALA A 478 0.07 -8.61 -26.32
CA ALA A 478 0.81 -9.74 -26.90
C ALA A 478 1.52 -10.60 -25.83
N ASN A 479 1.79 -10.04 -24.64
CA ASN A 479 2.43 -10.73 -23.53
C ASN A 479 1.42 -11.45 -22.62
N VAL A 480 0.11 -11.33 -22.89
CA VAL A 480 -0.96 -11.96 -22.11
C VAL A 480 -1.28 -13.33 -22.72
N ASP A 481 -0.78 -14.40 -22.10
CA ASP A 481 -1.10 -15.77 -22.52
C ASP A 481 -2.50 -16.17 -22.03
N PRO A 482 -3.43 -16.57 -22.92
CA PRO A 482 -4.77 -17.03 -22.55
C PRO A 482 -4.81 -18.11 -21.46
N ASN A 483 -3.81 -18.99 -21.41
CA ASN A 483 -3.77 -20.12 -20.48
C ASN A 483 -3.03 -19.81 -19.17
N ASN A 484 -2.25 -18.73 -19.12
CA ASN A 484 -1.32 -18.47 -18.01
C ASN A 484 -1.49 -17.08 -17.35
N TRP A 485 -2.28 -16.17 -17.92
CA TRP A 485 -2.45 -14.80 -17.41
C TRP A 485 -2.88 -14.76 -15.94
N GLN A 486 -3.73 -15.69 -15.49
CA GLN A 486 -4.18 -15.76 -14.10
C GLN A 486 -3.03 -16.07 -13.13
N LYS A 487 -2.14 -16.99 -13.51
CA LYS A 487 -0.99 -17.36 -12.69
C LYS A 487 0.04 -16.25 -12.65
N GLN A 488 0.28 -15.59 -13.80
CA GLN A 488 1.15 -14.42 -13.86
C GLN A 488 0.60 -13.27 -13.01
N LEU A 489 -0.70 -12.99 -13.09
CA LEU A 489 -1.33 -11.96 -12.27
C LEU A 489 -1.21 -12.27 -10.77
N LYS A 490 -1.46 -13.51 -10.35
CA LYS A 490 -1.24 -13.94 -8.95
C LYS A 490 0.22 -13.76 -8.53
N HIS A 491 1.17 -14.22 -9.36
CA HIS A 491 2.59 -14.07 -9.08
C HIS A 491 3.00 -12.60 -8.91
N CYS A 492 2.56 -11.72 -9.81
CA CYS A 492 2.92 -10.30 -9.76
C CYS A 492 2.23 -9.53 -8.64
N THR A 493 1.04 -9.95 -8.20
CA THR A 493 0.36 -9.33 -7.05
C THR A 493 0.94 -9.79 -5.71
N GLU A 494 1.40 -11.03 -5.60
CA GLU A 494 2.11 -11.55 -4.42
C GLU A 494 3.55 -11.02 -4.33
N SER A 495 4.22 -10.87 -5.47
CA SER A 495 5.60 -10.38 -5.58
C SER A 495 5.76 -9.23 -6.59
N PRO A 496 5.21 -8.03 -6.32
CA PRO A 496 5.25 -6.89 -7.24
C PRO A 496 6.64 -6.43 -7.71
N GLY A 497 7.66 -6.64 -6.88
CA GLY A 497 9.05 -6.29 -7.21
C GLY A 497 9.81 -7.36 -7.99
N SER A 498 9.15 -8.44 -8.44
CA SER A 498 9.77 -9.42 -9.34
C SER A 498 10.11 -8.75 -10.67
N ARG A 499 11.27 -9.08 -11.24
CA ARG A 499 11.77 -8.47 -12.49
C ARG A 499 10.77 -8.59 -13.64
N ASP A 500 10.06 -9.71 -13.69
CA ASP A 500 9.11 -10.02 -14.76
C ASP A 500 7.77 -9.28 -14.59
N CYS A 501 7.57 -8.61 -13.46
CA CYS A 501 6.37 -7.86 -13.10
C CYS A 501 6.60 -6.34 -13.09
N LEU A 502 7.83 -5.87 -13.30
CA LEU A 502 8.14 -4.45 -13.31
C LEU A 502 7.66 -3.82 -14.62
N PRO A 503 6.94 -2.69 -14.57
CA PRO A 503 6.57 -1.91 -15.75
C PRO A 503 7.80 -1.18 -16.32
N ASP A 504 7.63 -0.53 -17.48
CA ASP A 504 8.70 0.19 -18.19
C ASP A 504 9.44 1.22 -17.29
N PHE A 505 8.74 1.85 -16.35
CA PHE A 505 9.29 2.82 -15.41
C PHE A 505 10.01 2.21 -14.18
N GLN A 506 10.13 0.88 -14.12
CA GLN A 506 10.93 0.12 -13.14
C GLN A 506 10.53 0.30 -11.66
N GLN A 507 9.29 0.71 -11.37
CA GLN A 507 8.78 0.76 -9.99
C GLN A 507 7.70 -0.30 -9.78
N PRO A 508 7.73 -1.03 -8.64
CA PRO A 508 6.76 -2.07 -8.35
C PRO A 508 5.34 -1.49 -8.19
N LEU A 509 4.37 -2.18 -8.76
CA LEU A 509 2.96 -1.82 -8.65
C LEU A 509 2.30 -2.62 -7.53
N SER A 510 1.87 -1.98 -6.45
CA SER A 510 1.08 -2.67 -5.42
C SER A 510 -0.31 -3.04 -5.95
N PRO A 511 -0.83 -4.26 -5.64
CA PRO A 511 -2.17 -4.67 -6.07
C PRO A 511 -3.27 -3.71 -5.62
N ASN A 512 -3.13 -3.08 -4.45
CA ASN A 512 -4.10 -2.12 -3.91
C ASN A 512 -4.21 -0.81 -4.71
N MET A 513 -3.25 -0.52 -5.60
CA MET A 513 -3.29 0.67 -6.45
C MET A 513 -4.00 0.41 -7.78
N ILE A 514 -4.11 -0.86 -8.19
CA ILE A 514 -4.55 -1.24 -9.55
C ILE A 514 -5.77 -2.18 -9.55
N LEU A 515 -6.09 -2.82 -8.42
CA LEU A 515 -7.24 -3.71 -8.24
C LEU A 515 -8.03 -3.28 -7.00
N GLY A 516 -9.36 -3.46 -7.07
CA GLY A 516 -10.26 -3.14 -5.96
C GLY A 516 -11.31 -4.22 -5.71
N GLY A 517 -11.77 -4.31 -4.46
CA GLY A 517 -12.93 -5.12 -4.08
C GLY A 517 -12.67 -6.63 -3.95
N TYR A 518 -11.42 -7.04 -3.75
CA TYR A 518 -11.00 -8.43 -3.53
C TYR A 518 -10.70 -8.76 -2.06
N ASP A 519 -10.77 -7.77 -1.15
CA ASP A 519 -10.45 -7.95 0.27
C ASP A 519 -11.37 -8.99 0.96
N ASP A 520 -12.62 -9.11 0.50
CA ASP A 520 -13.60 -10.06 1.04
C ASP A 520 -13.20 -11.52 0.79
N THR A 521 -12.59 -11.82 -0.37
CA THR A 521 -12.23 -13.18 -0.80
C THR A 521 -10.76 -13.49 -0.56
N GLY A 522 -9.91 -12.47 -0.52
CA GLY A 522 -8.45 -12.60 -0.47
C GLY A 522 -7.83 -13.14 -1.76
N ASP A 523 -8.60 -13.32 -2.83
CA ASP A 523 -8.12 -13.72 -4.16
C ASP A 523 -8.25 -12.56 -5.15
N VAL A 524 -7.12 -12.12 -5.70
CA VAL A 524 -7.05 -11.03 -6.69
C VAL A 524 -7.86 -11.31 -7.95
N LEU A 525 -8.11 -12.58 -8.30
CA LEU A 525 -8.92 -12.94 -9.47
C LEU A 525 -10.41 -12.59 -9.29
N ASP A 526 -10.86 -12.44 -8.05
CA ASP A 526 -12.23 -12.06 -7.71
C ASP A 526 -12.40 -10.54 -7.59
N ALA A 527 -11.40 -9.76 -8.03
CA ALA A 527 -11.47 -8.30 -8.01
C ALA A 527 -12.71 -7.78 -8.75
N LYS A 528 -13.39 -6.82 -8.13
CA LYS A 528 -14.61 -6.19 -8.64
C LYS A 528 -14.31 -4.97 -9.50
N ALA A 529 -13.12 -4.39 -9.34
CA ALA A 529 -12.69 -3.18 -10.04
C ALA A 529 -11.25 -3.27 -10.54
N LEU A 530 -11.00 -2.76 -11.75
CA LEU A 530 -9.67 -2.38 -12.23
C LEU A 530 -9.51 -0.88 -12.05
N ILE A 531 -8.33 -0.47 -11.60
CA ILE A 531 -7.98 0.93 -11.36
C ILE A 531 -6.80 1.25 -12.28
N VAL A 532 -6.94 2.30 -13.08
CA VAL A 532 -5.81 2.93 -13.77
C VAL A 532 -5.60 4.32 -13.21
N THR A 533 -4.33 4.67 -13.02
CA THR A 533 -3.92 6.04 -12.70
C THR A 533 -2.87 6.50 -13.70
N TRP A 534 -3.19 7.53 -14.48
CA TRP A 534 -2.21 8.28 -15.27
C TRP A 534 -1.66 9.42 -14.41
N VAL A 535 -0.36 9.41 -14.18
CA VAL A 535 0.30 10.40 -13.33
C VAL A 535 0.86 11.52 -14.20
N VAL A 536 0.35 12.73 -14.02
CA VAL A 536 0.70 13.93 -14.80
C VAL A 536 1.46 14.91 -13.91
N ASN A 537 2.49 15.56 -14.46
CA ASN A 537 3.22 16.59 -13.71
C ASN A 537 2.30 17.74 -13.35
N ASN A 538 2.40 18.19 -12.10
CA ASN A 538 1.75 19.42 -11.68
C ASN A 538 2.71 20.59 -11.77
N HIS A 539 2.17 21.79 -11.88
CA HIS A 539 2.93 23.02 -12.03
C HIS A 539 2.28 24.14 -11.22
N GLU A 540 3.03 25.22 -10.97
CA GLU A 540 2.49 26.41 -10.33
C GLU A 540 1.35 27.02 -11.16
N GLN A 541 0.38 27.63 -10.47
CA GLN A 541 -0.81 28.12 -11.12
C GLN A 541 -0.53 29.28 -12.08
N GLY A 542 -1.10 29.23 -13.28
CA GLY A 542 -0.94 30.25 -14.32
C GLY A 542 0.33 30.08 -15.17
N THR A 543 1.09 29.01 -14.96
CA THR A 543 2.21 28.62 -15.84
C THR A 543 1.70 28.05 -17.16
N LYS A 544 2.56 28.08 -18.19
CA LYS A 544 2.22 27.49 -19.50
C LYS A 544 2.11 25.97 -19.39
N GLU A 545 2.95 25.39 -18.55
CA GLU A 545 3.04 23.96 -18.28
C GLU A 545 1.77 23.44 -17.59
N GLU A 546 1.19 24.20 -16.65
CA GLU A 546 -0.13 23.88 -16.09
C GLU A 546 -1.21 23.89 -17.18
N ALA A 547 -1.24 24.90 -18.03
CA ALA A 547 -2.22 25.00 -19.11
C ALA A 547 -2.09 23.85 -20.13
N ASN A 548 -0.86 23.38 -20.37
CA ASN A 548 -0.58 22.22 -21.21
C ASN A 548 -1.12 20.92 -20.60
N ALA A 549 -0.93 20.72 -19.30
CA ALA A 549 -1.48 19.56 -18.59
C ALA A 549 -3.02 19.57 -18.63
N ILE A 550 -3.64 20.73 -18.37
CA ILE A 550 -5.11 20.89 -18.42
C ILE A 550 -5.66 20.63 -19.83
N ASP A 551 -4.96 21.05 -20.88
CA ASP A 551 -5.38 20.76 -22.27
C ASP A 551 -5.39 19.25 -22.58
N TRP A 552 -4.40 18.51 -22.05
CA TRP A 552 -4.37 17.06 -22.15
C TRP A 552 -5.49 16.41 -21.31
N GLU A 553 -5.71 16.86 -20.07
CA GLU A 553 -6.81 16.41 -19.19
C GLU A 553 -8.20 16.61 -19.83
N ASP A 554 -8.43 17.74 -20.49
CA ASP A 554 -9.70 18.00 -21.17
C ASP A 554 -9.88 17.13 -22.42
N SER A 555 -8.77 16.75 -23.05
CA SER A 555 -8.79 15.83 -24.19
C SER A 555 -9.12 14.40 -23.74
N ILE A 556 -8.56 13.91 -22.63
CA ILE A 556 -8.85 12.55 -22.13
C ILE A 556 -10.31 12.41 -21.68
N LYS A 557 -10.89 13.43 -21.03
CA LYS A 557 -12.32 13.45 -20.67
C LYS A 557 -13.23 13.23 -21.87
N ARG A 558 -12.88 13.79 -23.04
CA ARG A 558 -13.66 13.60 -24.28
C ARG A 558 -13.52 12.18 -24.84
N VAL A 559 -12.32 11.60 -24.74
CA VAL A 559 -12.08 10.21 -25.13
C VAL A 559 -12.89 9.26 -24.25
N GLU A 560 -12.92 9.49 -22.94
CA GLU A 560 -13.70 8.68 -22.00
C GLU A 560 -15.21 8.76 -22.23
N GLN A 561 -15.73 9.92 -22.65
CA GLN A 561 -17.15 10.06 -22.98
C GLN A 561 -17.59 9.12 -24.11
N VAL A 562 -16.68 8.69 -25.00
CA VAL A 562 -16.98 7.73 -26.06
C VAL A 562 -17.21 6.31 -25.51
N TYR A 563 -16.65 5.97 -24.35
CA TYR A 563 -16.74 4.63 -23.75
C TYR A 563 -17.79 4.51 -22.63
N LYS A 564 -18.37 5.64 -22.20
CA LYS A 564 -19.45 5.65 -21.19
C LYS A 564 -20.83 5.38 -21.77
N TYR A 565 -20.94 5.24 -23.10
CA TYR A 565 -22.14 4.87 -23.86
C TYR A 565 -21.83 3.67 -24.74
#